data_AF-A0A7V9GG67-F1
#
_entry.id   AF-A0A7V9GG67-F1
#
_cell.length_a   1.000
_cell.length_b   1.000
_cell.length_c   1.000
_cell.angle_alpha   90.00
_cell.angle_beta   90.00
_cell.angle_gamma   90.00
#
_symmetry.space_group_name_H-M   'P 1'
#
loop_
_entity.id
_entity.type
_entity.pdbx_description
1 polymer ?
#
loop_
_entity_poly.entity_id
_entity_poly.type
_entity_poly.pdbx_seq_one_letter_code
_entity_poly.pdbx_strand_id
1 'polypeptide(L)'
;MLTYPDVQDGYAHPDHLRVHDATMTAVRWAADAVAVPWAGPAWDVPKLYYSMWTRARAMATHDKMVELGLESPYESAWFRRPWQDHRITTRIEVGAWYDRKKAALLAHATQIDPSSPFWFALPDEVAADVHPWEEYHLVRSTVEVPMPEDDLFAGLADDGP
;
A
#
# COMPACT_ATOMS: atom_id res chain seq x y z
N MET A 1 6.60 -9.93 1.33
CA MET A 1 5.55 -10.09 0.29
C MET A 1 4.44 -9.09 0.56
N LEU A 2 3.85 -8.51 -0.48
CA LEU A 2 2.75 -7.55 -0.38
C LEU A 2 1.59 -7.98 -1.28
N THR A 3 0.35 -7.75 -0.86
CA THR A 3 -0.85 -7.99 -1.67
C THR A 3 -2.02 -7.11 -1.25
N TYR A 4 -3.17 -7.23 -1.92
CA TYR A 4 -4.39 -6.50 -1.59
C TYR A 4 -5.01 -6.99 -0.28
N PRO A 5 -5.74 -6.13 0.46
CA PRO A 5 -6.37 -6.53 1.71
C PRO A 5 -7.51 -7.53 1.52
N ASP A 6 -7.83 -8.26 2.59
CA ASP A 6 -8.97 -9.17 2.70
C ASP A 6 -10.33 -8.43 2.64
N VAL A 7 -10.38 -7.21 3.16
CA VAL A 7 -11.56 -6.33 3.13
C VAL A 7 -11.33 -5.21 2.13
N GLN A 8 -12.15 -5.16 1.08
CA GLN A 8 -12.00 -4.22 -0.06
C GLN A 8 -13.26 -3.38 -0.33
N ASP A 9 -14.08 -3.12 0.69
CA ASP A 9 -15.40 -2.45 0.56
C ASP A 9 -15.35 -1.09 -0.20
N GLY A 10 -14.23 -0.38 -0.13
CA GLY A 10 -14.05 0.90 -0.83
C GLY A 10 -13.74 0.78 -2.33
N TYR A 11 -13.22 -0.37 -2.78
CA TYR A 11 -12.86 -0.66 -4.18
C TYR A 11 -12.66 -2.16 -4.41
N ALA A 12 -13.77 -2.91 -4.51
CA ALA A 12 -13.74 -4.37 -4.65
C ALA A 12 -13.59 -4.82 -6.12
N HIS A 13 -12.51 -4.41 -6.78
CA HIS A 13 -12.24 -4.87 -8.15
C HIS A 13 -12.06 -6.40 -8.17
N PRO A 14 -12.76 -7.16 -9.03
CA PRO A 14 -12.73 -8.62 -9.02
C PRO A 14 -11.30 -9.19 -9.08
N ASP A 15 -10.44 -8.59 -9.90
CA ASP A 15 -9.05 -9.06 -10.01
C ASP A 15 -8.22 -8.81 -8.74
N HIS A 16 -8.50 -7.78 -7.96
CA HIS A 16 -7.80 -7.54 -6.70
C HIS A 16 -8.17 -8.60 -5.66
N LEU A 17 -9.44 -9.03 -5.63
CA LEU A 17 -9.89 -10.16 -4.81
C LEU A 17 -9.19 -11.46 -5.26
N ARG A 18 -9.07 -11.68 -6.56
CA ARG A 18 -8.36 -12.86 -7.10
C ARG A 18 -6.87 -12.85 -6.83
N VAL A 19 -6.21 -11.69 -6.92
CA VAL A 19 -4.80 -11.55 -6.58
C VAL A 19 -4.58 -11.80 -5.09
N HIS A 20 -5.47 -11.31 -4.22
CA HIS A 20 -5.44 -11.64 -2.80
C HIS A 20 -5.50 -13.16 -2.58
N ASP A 21 -6.54 -13.82 -3.08
CA ASP A 21 -6.74 -15.28 -2.92
C ASP A 21 -5.56 -16.10 -3.45
N ALA A 22 -5.07 -15.73 -4.64
CA ALA A 22 -3.93 -16.37 -5.27
C ALA A 22 -2.65 -16.16 -4.45
N THR A 23 -2.42 -14.95 -3.94
CA THR A 23 -1.24 -14.65 -3.10
C THR A 23 -1.29 -15.46 -1.81
N MET A 24 -2.43 -15.46 -1.11
CA MET A 24 -2.56 -16.20 0.15
C MET A 24 -2.32 -17.70 -0.06
N THR A 25 -2.77 -18.25 -1.18
CA THR A 25 -2.54 -19.66 -1.54
C THR A 25 -1.10 -19.91 -1.91
N ALA A 26 -0.50 -19.08 -2.75
CA ALA A 26 0.89 -19.20 -3.18
C ALA A 26 1.85 -19.10 -1.99
N VAL A 27 1.63 -18.19 -1.04
CA VAL A 27 2.45 -18.07 0.18
C VAL A 27 2.40 -19.36 1.01
N ARG A 28 1.22 -19.97 1.18
CA ARG A 28 1.11 -21.25 1.90
C ARG A 28 1.82 -22.38 1.17
N TRP A 29 1.66 -22.47 -0.15
CA TRP A 29 2.28 -23.53 -0.95
C TRP A 29 3.80 -23.36 -1.07
N ALA A 30 4.31 -22.12 -1.09
CA ALA A 30 5.74 -21.85 -1.13
C ALA A 30 6.44 -22.42 0.11
N ALA A 31 5.81 -22.39 1.28
CA ALA A 31 6.35 -22.97 2.51
C ALA A 31 6.28 -24.51 2.57
N ASP A 32 5.57 -25.16 1.64
CA ASP A 32 5.34 -26.61 1.63
C ASP A 32 6.17 -27.29 0.52
N ALA A 33 7.19 -28.05 0.92
CA ALA A 33 8.11 -28.74 0.02
C ALA A 33 7.46 -29.80 -0.87
N VAL A 34 6.24 -30.25 -0.56
CA VAL A 34 5.52 -31.25 -1.36
C VAL A 34 4.31 -30.69 -2.10
N ALA A 35 3.88 -29.45 -1.81
CA ALA A 35 2.72 -28.84 -2.47
C ALA A 35 2.96 -28.61 -3.98
N VAL A 36 4.16 -28.16 -4.35
CA VAL A 36 4.53 -27.88 -5.74
C VAL A 36 5.97 -28.36 -6.04
N PRO A 37 6.21 -29.69 -6.12
CA PRO A 37 7.58 -30.25 -6.16
C PRO A 37 8.43 -29.80 -7.34
N TRP A 38 7.79 -29.37 -8.45
CA TRP A 38 8.48 -28.89 -9.64
C TRP A 38 8.91 -27.42 -9.55
N ALA A 39 8.45 -26.66 -8.55
CA ALA A 39 8.74 -25.24 -8.39
C ALA A 39 10.06 -24.93 -7.65
N GLY A 40 10.84 -25.98 -7.33
CA GLY A 40 12.09 -25.85 -6.58
C GLY A 40 11.92 -26.07 -5.08
N PRO A 41 12.96 -25.76 -4.28
CA PRO A 41 12.90 -25.89 -2.83
C PRO A 41 11.80 -25.00 -2.21
N ALA A 42 11.24 -25.46 -1.09
CA ALA A 42 10.32 -24.64 -0.31
C ALA A 42 10.98 -23.34 0.15
N TRP A 43 10.20 -22.27 0.15
CA TRP A 43 10.56 -20.96 0.67
C TRP A 43 9.42 -20.44 1.54
N ASP A 44 9.67 -20.38 2.86
CA ASP A 44 8.72 -19.79 3.78
C ASP A 44 8.86 -18.26 3.79
N VAL A 45 7.92 -17.57 3.16
CA VAL A 45 7.89 -16.10 3.06
C VAL A 45 7.88 -15.46 4.45
N PRO A 46 8.94 -14.76 4.88
CA PRO A 46 9.06 -14.36 6.28
C PRO A 46 7.98 -13.39 6.75
N LYS A 47 7.59 -12.45 5.86
CA LYS A 47 6.64 -11.38 6.19
C LYS A 47 5.66 -11.14 5.04
N LEU A 48 4.37 -11.06 5.35
CA LEU A 48 3.30 -10.77 4.40
C LEU A 48 2.47 -9.58 4.88
N TYR A 49 2.23 -8.64 3.97
CA TYR A 49 1.55 -7.39 4.25
C TYR A 49 0.38 -7.16 3.30
N TYR A 50 -0.64 -6.45 3.79
CA TYR A 50 -1.65 -5.83 2.95
C TYR A 50 -1.34 -4.34 2.72
N SER A 51 -1.43 -3.89 1.47
CA SER A 51 -1.35 -2.46 1.14
C SER A 51 -2.63 -1.73 1.53
N MET A 52 -2.52 -0.63 2.27
CA MET A 52 -3.67 0.08 2.82
C MET A 52 -3.88 1.43 2.15
N TRP A 53 -5.15 1.81 1.93
CA TRP A 53 -5.55 3.17 1.58
C TRP A 53 -6.26 3.80 2.76
N THR A 54 -5.66 4.85 3.33
CA THR A 54 -5.99 5.31 4.67
C THR A 54 -6.88 6.55 4.66
N ARG A 55 -7.68 6.69 5.72
CA ARG A 55 -8.49 7.88 5.96
C ARG A 55 -7.58 9.08 6.19
N ALA A 56 -6.49 8.87 6.94
CA ALA A 56 -5.49 9.89 7.24
C ALA A 56 -4.95 10.53 5.95
N ARG A 57 -4.55 9.72 4.96
CA ARG A 57 -4.11 10.21 3.65
C ARG A 57 -5.17 11.05 2.96
N ALA A 58 -6.38 10.50 2.80
CA ALA A 58 -7.46 11.18 2.09
C ALA A 58 -7.84 12.52 2.75
N MET A 59 -7.87 12.57 4.09
CA MET A 59 -8.14 13.80 4.83
C MET A 59 -7.02 14.82 4.69
N ALA A 60 -5.76 14.41 4.88
CA ALA A 60 -4.63 15.34 4.78
C ALA A 60 -4.57 15.97 3.38
N THR A 61 -4.75 15.16 2.32
CA THR A 61 -4.84 15.69 0.96
C THR A 61 -6.03 16.63 0.79
N HIS A 62 -7.23 16.25 1.25
CA HIS A 62 -8.43 17.08 1.18
C HIS A 62 -8.24 18.45 1.87
N ASP A 63 -7.83 18.42 3.14
CA ASP A 63 -7.65 19.62 3.95
C ASP A 63 -6.61 20.55 3.32
N LYS A 64 -5.52 20.00 2.78
CA LYS A 64 -4.50 20.79 2.11
C LYS A 64 -4.97 21.41 0.80
N MET A 65 -5.80 20.70 0.03
CA MET A 65 -6.41 21.26 -1.18
C MET A 65 -7.35 22.42 -0.82
N VAL A 66 -8.19 22.26 0.20
CA VAL A 66 -9.08 23.32 0.68
C VAL A 66 -8.30 24.54 1.19
N GLU A 67 -7.23 24.32 1.95
CA GLU A 67 -6.33 25.39 2.44
C GLU A 67 -5.77 26.23 1.28
N LEU A 68 -5.43 25.59 0.16
CA LEU A 68 -4.89 26.24 -1.04
C LEU A 68 -5.98 26.80 -1.98
N GLY A 69 -7.26 26.70 -1.62
CA GLY A 69 -8.38 27.14 -2.46
C GLY A 69 -8.61 26.27 -3.70
N LEU A 70 -8.12 25.02 -3.68
CA LEU A 70 -8.30 24.04 -4.74
C LEU A 70 -9.57 23.21 -4.51
N GLU A 71 -10.20 22.76 -5.60
CA GLU A 71 -11.31 21.83 -5.53
C GLU A 71 -10.82 20.42 -5.20
N SER A 72 -11.26 19.88 -4.05
CA SER A 72 -10.89 18.53 -3.63
C SER A 72 -11.80 17.46 -4.26
N PRO A 73 -11.24 16.35 -4.79
CA PRO A 73 -12.01 15.21 -5.28
C PRO A 73 -12.58 14.32 -4.15
N TYR A 74 -12.13 14.51 -2.91
CA TYR A 74 -12.63 13.80 -1.73
C TYR A 74 -13.89 14.46 -1.17
N GLU A 75 -15.05 14.05 -1.65
CA GLU A 75 -16.35 14.53 -1.15
C GLU A 75 -16.73 13.94 0.22
N SER A 76 -17.76 14.50 0.87
CA SER A 76 -18.25 14.04 2.18
C SER A 76 -18.55 12.53 2.29
N ALA A 77 -18.92 11.88 1.18
CA ALA A 77 -19.18 10.45 1.13
C ALA A 77 -17.91 9.60 1.37
N TRP A 78 -16.74 10.08 0.93
CA TRP A 78 -15.46 9.42 1.17
C TRP A 78 -15.21 9.21 2.65
N PHE A 79 -15.53 10.20 3.47
CA PHE A 79 -15.23 10.17 4.90
C PHE A 79 -16.27 9.42 5.75
N ARG A 80 -17.43 9.06 5.17
CA ARG A 80 -18.49 8.29 5.85
C ARG A 80 -18.35 6.77 5.71
N ARG A 81 -17.55 6.29 4.76
CA ARG A 81 -17.32 4.84 4.58
C ARG A 81 -16.54 4.25 5.76
N PRO A 82 -16.67 2.94 6.04
CA PRO A 82 -15.79 2.27 6.99
C PRO A 82 -14.33 2.39 6.57
N TRP A 83 -13.45 2.71 7.53
CA TRP A 83 -12.01 2.82 7.30
C TRP A 83 -11.26 1.80 8.15
N GLN A 84 -10.12 1.36 7.63
CA GLN A 84 -9.33 0.27 8.20
C GLN A 84 -8.01 0.77 8.81
N ASP A 85 -7.88 2.08 9.07
CA ASP A 85 -6.67 2.71 9.60
C ASP A 85 -6.21 2.08 10.93
N HIS A 86 -7.13 1.55 11.73
CA HIS A 86 -6.84 0.85 12.99
C HIS A 86 -6.06 -0.46 12.81
N ARG A 87 -6.01 -1.02 11.58
CA ARG A 87 -5.24 -2.22 11.24
C ARG A 87 -3.81 -1.89 10.76
N ILE A 88 -3.47 -0.62 10.60
CA ILE A 88 -2.13 -0.24 10.15
C ILE A 88 -1.12 -0.62 11.23
N THR A 89 -0.12 -1.38 10.83
CA THR A 89 1.00 -1.80 11.68
C THR A 89 2.31 -1.17 11.26
N THR A 90 2.39 -0.74 10.00
CA THR A 90 3.64 -0.43 9.33
C THR A 90 3.48 0.83 8.48
N ARG A 91 4.42 1.77 8.57
CA ARG A 91 4.43 3.02 7.79
C ARG A 91 5.81 3.26 7.23
N ILE A 92 5.91 3.32 5.90
CA ILE A 92 7.16 3.59 5.21
C ILE A 92 7.15 5.04 4.72
N GLU A 93 8.16 5.81 5.13
CA GLU A 93 8.33 7.18 4.64
C GLU A 93 8.78 7.15 3.18
N VAL A 94 8.01 7.78 2.29
CA VAL A 94 8.25 7.78 0.85
C VAL A 94 8.26 9.19 0.24
N GLY A 95 8.12 10.24 1.04
CA GLY A 95 8.04 11.63 0.57
C GLY A 95 9.20 12.02 -0.37
N ALA A 96 10.42 11.63 0.00
CA ALA A 96 11.64 11.86 -0.80
C ALA A 96 11.67 11.13 -2.17
N TRP A 97 10.71 10.25 -2.46
CA TRP A 97 10.57 9.53 -3.74
C TRP A 97 9.27 9.90 -4.49
N TYR A 98 8.60 10.98 -4.09
CA TYR A 98 7.34 11.41 -4.74
C TYR A 98 7.51 11.66 -6.25
N ASP A 99 8.63 12.25 -6.67
CA ASP A 99 8.95 12.50 -8.08
C ASP A 99 8.94 11.21 -8.92
N ARG A 100 9.54 10.13 -8.38
CA ARG A 100 9.56 8.80 -9.01
C ARG A 100 8.17 8.19 -9.05
N LYS A 101 7.39 8.32 -7.97
CA LYS A 101 5.99 7.85 -7.93
C LYS A 101 5.13 8.56 -8.96
N LYS A 102 5.23 9.90 -9.04
CA LYS A 102 4.53 10.71 -10.04
C LYS A 102 4.94 10.32 -11.46
N ALA A 103 6.23 10.17 -11.73
CA ALA A 103 6.73 9.73 -13.03
C ALA A 103 6.20 8.34 -13.42
N ALA A 104 6.15 7.41 -12.47
CA ALA A 104 5.56 6.09 -12.68
C ALA A 104 4.07 6.17 -13.03
N LEU A 105 3.28 6.98 -12.29
CA LEU A 105 1.86 7.19 -12.61
C LEU A 105 1.67 7.78 -14.02
N LEU A 106 2.45 8.79 -14.39
CA LEU A 106 2.38 9.43 -15.70
C LEU A 106 2.80 8.51 -16.86
N ALA A 107 3.65 7.50 -16.60
CA ALA A 107 4.03 6.50 -17.60
C ALA A 107 2.83 5.63 -18.03
N HIS A 108 1.79 5.50 -17.18
CA HIS A 108 0.55 4.80 -17.50
C HIS A 108 -0.47 5.71 -18.22
N ALA A 109 -0.04 6.41 -19.27
CA ALA A 109 -0.79 7.46 -19.95
C ALA A 109 -2.17 7.04 -20.50
N THR A 110 -2.40 5.74 -20.75
CA THR A 110 -3.71 5.23 -21.19
C THR A 110 -4.71 5.04 -20.04
N GLN A 111 -4.22 5.01 -18.79
CA GLN A 111 -5.00 4.74 -17.58
C GLN A 111 -5.15 5.98 -16.69
N ILE A 112 -4.12 6.83 -16.69
CA ILE A 112 -4.05 8.00 -15.81
C ILE A 112 -4.00 9.24 -16.67
N ASP A 113 -5.02 10.09 -16.50
CA ASP A 113 -5.02 11.43 -17.08
C ASP A 113 -3.90 12.27 -16.43
N PRO A 114 -2.94 12.82 -17.19
CA PRO A 114 -1.86 13.65 -16.66
C PRO A 114 -2.36 14.95 -16.01
N SER A 115 -3.62 15.34 -16.24
CA SER A 115 -4.29 16.46 -15.59
C SER A 115 -5.23 16.07 -14.44
N SER A 116 -5.26 14.78 -14.06
CA SER A 116 -6.17 14.26 -13.03
C SER A 116 -6.04 15.03 -11.70
N PRO A 117 -7.11 15.70 -11.23
CA PRO A 117 -7.08 16.38 -9.94
C PRO A 117 -6.91 15.43 -8.75
N PHE A 118 -7.34 14.17 -8.92
CA PHE A 118 -7.16 13.13 -7.92
C PHE A 118 -5.69 12.79 -7.66
N TRP A 119 -4.86 12.83 -8.69
CA TRP A 119 -3.44 12.47 -8.58
C TRP A 119 -2.51 13.68 -8.47
N PHE A 120 -2.82 14.79 -9.15
CA PHE A 120 -1.82 15.83 -9.46
C PHE A 120 -2.29 17.27 -9.15
N ALA A 121 -3.38 17.47 -8.41
CA ALA A 121 -3.87 18.82 -8.12
C ALA A 121 -3.00 19.62 -7.13
N LEU A 122 -2.33 18.95 -6.18
CA LEU A 122 -1.40 19.61 -5.26
C LEU A 122 -0.06 19.89 -5.96
N PRO A 123 0.60 21.02 -5.65
CA PRO A 123 2.01 21.22 -6.04
C PRO A 123 2.89 20.07 -5.53
N ASP A 124 3.90 19.67 -6.29
CA ASP A 124 4.68 18.45 -6.03
C ASP A 124 5.32 18.42 -4.64
N GLU A 125 5.92 19.53 -4.19
CA GLU A 125 6.49 19.64 -2.85
C GLU A 125 5.43 19.47 -1.75
N VAL A 126 4.24 20.03 -1.96
CA VAL A 126 3.11 19.89 -1.04
C VAL A 126 2.58 18.46 -1.03
N ALA A 127 2.47 17.83 -2.20
CA ALA A 127 2.00 16.46 -2.34
C ALA A 127 2.98 15.44 -1.73
N ALA A 128 4.28 15.71 -1.79
CA ALA A 128 5.32 14.91 -1.16
C ALA A 128 5.22 14.97 0.38
N ASP A 129 4.86 16.12 0.94
CA ASP A 129 4.90 16.37 2.39
C ASP A 129 3.55 16.16 3.10
N VAL A 130 2.41 16.28 2.40
CA VAL A 130 1.09 16.27 3.04
C VAL A 130 0.77 14.94 3.72
N HIS A 131 1.21 13.83 3.12
CA HIS A 131 1.11 12.49 3.67
C HIS A 131 2.25 11.63 3.10
N PRO A 132 3.46 11.74 3.65
CA PRO A 132 4.69 11.15 3.08
C PRO A 132 4.78 9.65 3.36
N TRP A 133 3.66 8.96 3.57
CA TRP A 133 3.63 7.58 4.06
C TRP A 133 2.94 6.64 3.08
N GLU A 134 3.54 5.46 2.89
CA GLU A 134 2.82 4.26 2.47
C GLU A 134 2.58 3.35 3.67
N GLU A 135 1.33 2.91 3.81
CA GLU A 135 0.85 2.24 5.02
C GLU A 135 0.46 0.80 4.71
N TYR A 136 0.83 -0.09 5.61
CA TYR A 136 0.63 -1.53 5.45
C TYR A 136 0.10 -2.15 6.74
N HIS A 137 -0.55 -3.31 6.58
CA HIS A 137 -0.98 -4.18 7.66
C HIS A 137 -0.22 -5.50 7.56
N LEU A 138 0.65 -5.78 8.52
CA LEU A 138 1.37 -7.04 8.67
C LEU A 138 0.37 -8.13 9.08
N VAL A 139 0.16 -9.10 8.20
CA VAL A 139 -0.84 -10.17 8.41
C VAL A 139 -0.24 -11.52 8.70
N ARG A 140 1.07 -11.68 8.43
CA ARG A 140 1.84 -12.86 8.79
C ARG A 140 3.29 -12.47 8.98
N SER A 141 3.90 -12.95 10.05
CA SER A 141 5.35 -12.92 10.26
C SER A 141 5.82 -14.26 10.80
N THR A 142 6.98 -14.73 10.33
CA THR A 142 7.73 -15.85 10.92
C THR A 142 8.90 -15.37 11.77
N VAL A 143 9.12 -14.06 11.84
CA VAL A 143 10.13 -13.39 12.65
C VAL A 143 9.48 -12.45 13.67
N GLU A 144 10.17 -12.16 14.76
CA GLU A 144 9.76 -11.09 15.67
C GLU A 144 9.95 -9.72 15.00
N VAL A 145 8.99 -8.82 15.23
CA VAL A 145 8.99 -7.48 14.63
C VAL A 145 8.70 -6.43 15.71
N PRO A 146 9.40 -5.27 15.68
CA PRO A 146 9.01 -4.13 16.49
C PRO A 146 7.70 -3.53 15.96
N MET A 147 6.87 -2.98 16.84
CA MET A 147 5.58 -2.37 16.46
C MET A 147 5.46 -0.96 17.03
N PRO A 148 5.03 0.05 16.24
CA PRO A 148 4.80 -0.01 14.79
C PRO A 148 6.11 -0.18 14.00
N GLU A 149 6.02 -0.71 12.79
CA GLU A 149 7.17 -0.85 11.88
C GLU A 149 7.34 0.38 10.99
N ASP A 150 8.59 0.75 10.74
CA ASP A 150 9.02 1.76 9.75
C ASP A 150 9.92 1.19 8.64
N ASP A 151 10.19 -0.12 8.70
CA ASP A 151 10.94 -0.87 7.71
C ASP A 151 10.29 -2.24 7.47
N LEU A 152 9.98 -2.56 6.21
CA LEU A 152 9.41 -3.84 5.81
C LEU A 152 10.38 -5.01 6.05
N PHE A 153 11.69 -4.74 6.13
CA PHE A 153 12.75 -5.72 6.34
C PHE A 153 13.16 -5.86 7.82
N ALA A 154 12.60 -5.05 8.72
CA ALA A 154 12.88 -5.15 10.15
C ALA A 154 12.72 -6.59 10.68
N GLY A 155 13.71 -7.08 11.43
CA GLY A 155 13.73 -8.43 11.99
C GLY A 155 14.17 -9.53 11.03
N LEU A 156 14.40 -9.23 9.74
CA LEU A 156 15.09 -10.14 8.83
C LEU A 156 16.60 -10.04 9.08
N ALA A 157 17.30 -11.17 8.99
CA ALA A 157 18.75 -11.14 8.98
C ALA A 157 19.22 -10.38 7.73
N ASP A 158 20.21 -9.51 7.88
CA ASP A 158 20.94 -9.03 6.71
C ASP A 158 21.53 -10.28 6.04
N ASP A 159 21.13 -10.53 4.79
CA ASP A 159 21.93 -11.37 3.91
C ASP A 159 23.26 -10.62 3.76
N GLY A 160 24.21 -10.93 4.65
CA GLY A 160 25.53 -10.30 4.69
C GLY A 160 26.21 -10.38 3.32
N PRO A 161 27.18 -9.49 3.06
CA PRO A 161 27.75 -9.25 1.74
C PRO A 161 28.28 -10.50 1.03
#